data_AF-A0A2V3HN86-F1
#
_entry.id   AF-A0A2V3HN86-F1
#
_cell.length_a   1.000
_cell.length_b   1.000
_cell.length_c   1.000
_cell.angle_alpha   90.00
_cell.angle_beta   90.00
_cell.angle_gamma   90.00
#
_symmetry.space_group_name_H-M   'P 1'
#
loop_
_entity.id
_entity.type
_entity.pdbx_description
1 polymer ?
#
loop_
_entity_poly.entity_id
_entity_poly.type
_entity_poly.pdbx_seq_one_letter_code
_entity_poly.pdbx_strand_id
1 'polypeptide(L)' 'MRWIEASAQVPAHAGDTEMGEGRIIRDALHGDIEISEDVRRIIDTRTFQRLRYIQQLATSHYAFPSATH' A
#
# COMPACT_ATOMS: atom_id res chain seq x y z
N MET A 1 8.48 -14.29 -8.62
CA MET A 1 7.39 -13.34 -8.89
C MET A 1 7.92 -11.93 -8.65
N ARG A 2 8.44 -11.33 -9.72
CA ARG A 2 9.06 -10.00 -9.74
C ARG A 2 7.96 -8.96 -9.92
N TRP A 3 7.72 -8.14 -8.91
CA TRP A 3 6.87 -6.95 -8.98
C TRP A 3 7.70 -5.67 -9.17
N ILE A 4 8.88 -5.79 -9.78
CA ILE A 4 9.80 -4.68 -10.03
C ILE A 4 9.96 -4.61 -11.53
N GLU A 5 9.21 -3.73 -12.19
CA GLU A 5 9.67 -3.01 -13.38
C GLU A 5 8.69 -1.88 -13.74
N ALA A 6 9.24 -0.67 -13.65
CA ALA A 6 9.01 0.48 -14.51
C ALA A 6 7.59 1.04 -14.68
N SER A 7 7.38 2.23 -14.11
CA SER A 7 6.96 3.39 -14.91
C SER A 7 7.47 4.68 -14.24
N ALA A 8 8.31 5.40 -14.96
CA ALA A 8 8.98 6.61 -14.49
C ALA A 8 8.05 7.84 -14.51
N GLN A 9 8.20 8.63 -13.44
CA GLN A 9 8.06 10.07 -13.23
C GLN A 9 6.72 10.82 -13.45
N VAL A 10 6.22 11.38 -12.34
CA VAL A 10 5.56 12.71 -12.29
C VAL A 10 6.12 13.48 -11.09
N PRO A 11 6.60 14.73 -11.24
CA PRO A 11 7.06 15.55 -10.12
C PRO A 11 5.97 16.53 -9.66
N ALA A 12 5.76 16.66 -8.36
CA ALA A 12 5.40 17.94 -7.74
C ALA A 12 5.54 17.78 -6.23
N HIS A 13 6.68 18.20 -5.66
CA HIS A 13 6.80 19.01 -4.45
C HIS A 13 8.29 19.23 -4.20
N ALA A 14 8.78 20.40 -4.60
CA ALA A 14 10.09 20.90 -4.21
C ALA A 14 10.07 21.16 -2.69
N GLY A 15 10.85 20.38 -1.95
CA GLY A 15 11.03 20.52 -0.52
C GLY A 15 12.18 19.62 -0.08
N ASP A 16 13.36 20.22 0.03
CA ASP A 16 14.64 19.58 0.34
C ASP A 16 14.59 18.86 1.70
N THR A 17 14.79 17.54 1.70
CA THR A 17 15.37 16.75 2.79
C THR A 17 15.88 15.45 2.16
N GLU A 18 16.99 14.92 2.65
CA GLU A 18 17.48 13.58 2.30
C GLU A 18 16.43 12.52 2.69
N MET A 19 15.48 12.24 1.79
CA MET A 19 14.37 11.32 2.04
C MET A 19 14.71 9.96 1.41
N GLY A 20 14.93 8.96 2.26
CA GLY A 20 14.99 7.55 1.82
C GLY A 20 13.80 7.23 0.91
N GLU A 21 14.05 6.43 -0.14
CA GLU A 21 13.12 6.15 -1.23
C GLU A 21 11.68 5.88 -0.72
N GLY A 22 10.82 6.89 -0.83
CA GLY A 22 9.41 6.76 -0.53
C GLY A 22 8.79 5.66 -1.40
N ARG A 23 7.94 4.81 -0.81
CA ARG A 23 7.31 3.71 -1.54
C ARG A 23 5.95 4.14 -2.04
N ILE A 24 5.65 3.83 -3.29
CA ILE A 24 4.31 4.02 -3.87
C ILE A 24 3.53 2.70 -3.77
N ILE A 25 2.30 2.78 -3.26
CA ILE A 25 1.33 1.68 -3.26
C ILE A 25 0.17 2.04 -4.18
N ARG A 26 -0.17 1.13 -5.11
CA ARG A 26 -1.33 1.26 -5.98
C ARG A 26 -2.58 0.74 -5.26
N ASP A 27 -3.60 1.58 -5.18
CA ASP A 27 -4.91 1.27 -4.62
C ASP A 27 -6.01 1.48 -5.68
N ALA A 28 -7.04 0.62 -5.64
CA ALA A 28 -8.12 0.65 -6.62
C ALA A 28 -9.06 1.86 -6.48
N LEU A 29 -9.17 2.44 -5.28
CA LEU A 29 -10.01 3.59 -4.98
C LEU A 29 -9.22 4.90 -4.99
N HIS A 30 -8.00 4.88 -4.44
CA HIS A 30 -7.18 6.07 -4.22
C HIS A 30 -6.08 6.28 -5.27
N GLY A 31 -5.83 5.30 -6.15
CA GLY A 31 -4.77 5.42 -7.15
C GLY A 31 -3.38 5.25 -6.52
N ASP A 32 -2.51 6.25 -6.64
CA ASP A 32 -1.17 6.23 -6.03
C ASP A 32 -1.19 6.74 -4.60
N ILE A 33 -0.69 5.93 -3.67
CA ILE A 33 -0.47 6.32 -2.28
C ILE A 33 1.04 6.35 -2.02
N GLU A 34 1.56 7.55 -1.75
CA GLU A 34 2.95 7.75 -1.35
C GLU A 34 3.14 7.45 0.14
N ILE A 35 4.14 6.63 0.46
CA ILE A 35 4.45 6.19 1.82
C ILE A 35 5.87 6.64 2.18
N SER A 36 5.99 7.39 3.28
CA SER A 36 7.28 7.76 3.86
C SER A 36 7.98 6.56 4.50
N GLU A 37 9.31 6.61 4.63
CA GLU A 37 10.09 5.50 5.16
C GLU A 37 9.70 5.12 6.61
N ASP A 38 9.33 6.10 7.44
CA ASP A 38 8.89 5.86 8.82
C ASP A 38 7.61 5.02 8.88
N VAL A 39 6.64 5.34 8.02
CA VAL A 39 5.37 4.61 7.91
C VAL A 39 5.62 3.23 7.31
N ARG A 40 6.53 3.14 6.34
CA ARG A 40 6.92 1.87 5.71
C ARG A 40 7.48 0.88 6.73
N ARG A 41 8.35 1.33 7.64
CA ARG A 41 8.88 0.49 8.72
C ARG A 41 7.78 -0.11 9.59
N ILE A 42 6.69 0.63 9.83
CA ILE A 42 5.51 0.12 10.58
C ILE A 42 4.73 -0.89 9.74
N ILE A 43 4.45 -0.54 8.48
CA ILE A 43 3.70 -1.41 7.55
C ILE A 43 4.39 -2.76 7.38
N ASP A 44 5.72 -2.78 7.28
CA ASP A 44 6.50 -4.00 7.04
C ASP A 44 6.64 -4.90 8.30
N THR A 45 6.10 -4.48 9.46
CA THR A 45 6.06 -5.35 10.65
C THR A 45 5.09 -6.52 10.50
N ARG A 46 5.41 -7.66 11.12
CA ARG A 46 4.52 -8.84 11.16
C ARG A 46 3.14 -8.50 11.74
N THR A 47 3.08 -7.64 12.75
CA THR A 47 1.82 -7.25 13.40
C THR A 47 0.88 -6.54 12.43
N PHE A 48 1.42 -5.64 11.60
CA PHE A 48 0.64 -4.94 10.58
C PHE A 48 0.31 -5.85 9.39
N GLN A 49 1.28 -6.62 8.88
CA GLN A 49 1.07 -7.54 7.76
C GLN A 49 0.05 -8.64 8.06
N ARG A 50 -0.19 -8.98 9.35
CA ARG A 50 -1.27 -9.90 9.77
C ARG A 50 -2.64 -9.44 9.28
N LEU A 51 -2.88 -8.13 9.15
CA LEU A 51 -4.17 -7.58 8.75
C LEU A 51 -4.59 -8.04 7.35
N ARG A 52 -3.66 -8.45 6.48
CA ARG A 52 -3.96 -9.02 5.15
C ARG A 52 -4.75 -10.32 5.19
N TYR A 53 -4.81 -10.99 6.33
CA TYR A 53 -5.50 -12.27 6.51
C TYR A 53 -6.82 -12.14 7.28
N ILE A 54 -7.26 -10.92 7.58
CA ILE A 54 -8.52 -10.65 8.27
C ILE A 54 -9.46 -9.98 7.28
N GLN A 55 -10.60 -10.63 7.02
CA GLN A 55 -11.64 -10.09 6.13
C GLN A 55 -12.31 -8.89 6.78
N GLN A 56 -12.42 -7.79 6.04
CA GLN A 56 -13.00 -6.54 6.53
C GLN A 56 -14.49 -6.71 6.91
N LEU A 57 -15.24 -7.49 6.13
CA LEU A 57 -16.67 -7.73 6.33
C LEU A 57 -16.99 -9.13 6.86
N ALA A 58 -16.01 -9.79 7.49
CA ALA A 58 -16.14 -11.12 8.09
C ALA A 58 -16.78 -12.16 7.14
N THR A 59 -17.94 -12.70 7.48
CA THR A 59 -18.66 -13.73 6.71
C THR A 59 -19.49 -13.18 5.55
N SER A 60 -19.48 -11.87 5.31
CA SER A 60 -20.29 -11.25 4.25
C SER A 60 -19.93 -11.76 2.85
N HIS A 61 -18.71 -12.26 2.64
CA HIS A 61 -18.29 -12.88 1.39
C HIS A 61 -19.14 -14.11 1.00
N TYR A 62 -19.85 -14.75 1.93
CA TYR A 62 -20.80 -15.83 1.62
C TYR A 62 -22.09 -15.34 0.96
N ALA A 63 -22.49 -14.08 1.20
CA ALA A 63 -23.66 -13.46 0.59
C ALA A 63 -23.28 -12.57 -0.61
N PHE A 64 -22.15 -11.88 -0.51
CA PHE A 64 -21.61 -10.97 -1.51
C PHE A 64 -20.20 -11.44 -1.91
N PRO A 65 -20.07 -12.31 -2.94
CA PRO A 65 -18.80 -12.96 -3.26
C PRO A 65 -17.68 -11.99 -3.67
N SER A 66 -18.00 -10.73 -4.00
CA SER A 66 -17.02 -9.67 -4.29
C SER A 66 -16.42 -9.01 -3.04
N ALA A 67 -16.96 -9.27 -1.85
CA ALA A 67 -16.50 -8.68 -0.58
C ALA A 67 -15.30 -9.47 -0.01
N THR A 68 -14.21 -9.56 -0.78
CA THR A 68 -13.00 -10.34 -0.43
C THR A 68 -11.92 -9.52 0.29
N HIS A 69 -12.19 -8.22 0.47
CA HIS A 69 -11.27 -7.26 1.09
C HIS A 69 -11.09 -7.49 2.61
#